data_AF-A0A820L629-F1
#
_entry.id   AF-A0A820L629-F1
#
_cell.length_a   1.000
_cell.length_b   1.000
_cell.length_c   1.000
_cell.angle_alpha   90.00
_cell.angle_beta   90.00
_cell.angle_gamma   90.00
#
_symmetry.space_group_name_H-M   'P 1'
#
loop_
_entity.id
_entity.type
_entity.pdbx_description
1 polymer ?
#
loop_
_entity_poly.entity_id
_entity_poly.type
_entity_poly.pdbx_seq_one_letter_code
_entity_poly.pdbx_strand_id
1 'polypeptide(L)' 'MTLSIESYYMKFLRCARCSHDFEYENPLYRPITLPICGHTMCRQCIDIIRNQTKCPQDQVSFGKNRTWFKKLITL' A
#
# COMPACT_ATOMS: atom_id res chain seq x y z
N MET A 1 -29.06 -11.43 12.01
CA MET A 1 -28.07 -10.95 11.02
C MET A 1 -26.82 -10.52 11.77
N THR A 2 -25.96 -11.47 12.14
CA THR A 2 -24.61 -11.15 12.62
C THR A 2 -23.76 -10.89 11.38
N LEU A 3 -23.59 -9.63 11.00
CA LEU A 3 -22.45 -9.25 10.17
C LEU A 3 -21.22 -9.59 11.02
N SER A 4 -20.61 -10.74 10.75
CA SER A 4 -19.43 -11.20 11.49
C SER A 4 -18.35 -10.14 11.32
N ILE A 5 -17.87 -9.61 12.44
CA ILE A 5 -16.80 -8.59 12.50
C ILE A 5 -15.58 -9.03 11.67
N GLU A 6 -15.38 -10.35 11.54
CA GLU A 6 -14.40 -10.98 10.64
C GLU A 6 -14.49 -10.51 9.18
N SER A 7 -15.69 -10.38 8.60
CA SER A 7 -15.81 -10.02 7.18
C SER A 7 -15.45 -8.55 6.91
N TYR A 8 -15.59 -7.68 7.91
CA TYR A 8 -15.31 -6.25 7.79
C TYR A 8 -13.81 -5.96 8.01
N TYR A 9 -13.17 -6.69 8.94
CA TYR A 9 -11.75 -6.50 9.25
C TYR A 9 -10.83 -6.98 8.11
N MET A 10 -11.20 -8.08 7.44
CA MET A 10 -10.41 -8.65 6.33
C MET A 10 -10.24 -7.68 5.15
N LYS A 11 -11.14 -6.70 4.97
CA LYS A 11 -11.06 -5.74 3.87
C LYS A 11 -9.90 -4.75 4.02
N PHE A 12 -9.42 -4.52 5.25
CA PHE A 12 -8.28 -3.63 5.53
C PHE A 12 -6.93 -4.34 5.48
N LEU A 13 -6.93 -5.68 5.38
CA LEU A 13 -5.71 -6.49 5.35
C LEU A 13 -5.28 -6.85 3.92
N ARG A 14 -5.85 -6.21 2.89
CA ARG A 14 -5.56 -6.48 1.48
C ARG A 14 -4.93 -5.31 0.77
N CYS A 15 -3.97 -5.60 -0.10
CA CYS A 15 -3.41 -4.61 -1.01
C CYS A 15 -4.48 -4.14 -2.00
N ALA A 16 -4.82 -2.86 -1.99
CA ALA A 16 -5.83 -2.32 -2.90
C ALA A 16 -5.48 -2.41 -4.40
N ARG A 17 -4.22 -2.70 -4.75
CA ARG A 17 -3.77 -2.85 -6.15
C ARG A 17 -3.83 -4.28 -6.66
N CYS A 18 -3.32 -5.25 -5.91
CA CYS A 18 -3.30 -6.65 -6.34
C CYS A 18 -4.35 -7.53 -5.64
N SER A 19 -5.09 -6.99 -4.68
CA SER A 19 -6.06 -7.69 -3.83
C SER A 19 -5.51 -8.85 -3.00
N HIS A 20 -4.17 -9.02 -2.96
CA HIS A 20 -3.50 -10.02 -2.13
C HIS A 20 -3.52 -9.58 -0.66
N ASP A 21 -3.63 -10.55 0.24
CA ASP A 21 -3.58 -10.32 1.69
C ASP A 21 -2.18 -9.83 2.09
N PHE A 22 -2.10 -8.94 3.08
CA PHE A 22 -0.83 -8.46 3.62
C PHE A 22 -0.20 -9.55 4.49
N GLU A 23 1.09 -9.82 4.26
CA GLU A 23 1.86 -10.79 5.04
C GLU A 23 3.10 -10.09 5.59
N TYR A 24 3.25 -9.99 6.91
CA TYR A 24 4.39 -9.29 7.52
C TYR A 24 5.72 -10.07 7.40
N GLU A 25 5.62 -11.40 7.40
CA GLU A 25 6.75 -12.32 7.28
C GLU A 25 7.27 -12.39 5.83
N ASN A 26 6.39 -12.27 4.84
CA ASN A 26 6.78 -12.28 3.44
C ASN A 26 7.16 -10.86 2.97
N PRO A 27 8.43 -10.59 2.62
CA PRO A 27 8.88 -9.25 2.26
C PRO A 27 8.20 -8.70 1.01
N LEU A 28 7.64 -9.53 0.13
CA LEU A 28 6.91 -9.09 -1.07
C LEU A 28 5.52 -8.55 -0.73
N TYR A 29 4.83 -9.22 0.20
CA TYR A 29 3.45 -8.88 0.59
C TYR A 29 3.38 -8.00 1.85
N ARG A 30 4.53 -7.65 2.43
CA ARG A 30 4.62 -6.73 3.57
C ARG A 30 3.90 -5.41 3.25
N PRO A 31 2.97 -4.97 4.11
CA PRO A 31 2.26 -3.71 3.91
C PRO A 31 3.19 -2.51 4.09
N ILE A 32 3.06 -1.53 3.21
CA ILE A 32 3.77 -0.26 3.25
C ILE A 32 2.76 0.87 3.08
N THR A 33 2.74 1.77 4.04
CA THR A 33 1.88 2.96 4.02
C THR A 33 2.57 4.11 3.30
N LEU A 34 1.91 4.65 2.28
CA LEU A 34 2.38 5.80 1.53
C LEU A 34 2.34 7.06 2.42
N PRO A 35 3.44 7.81 2.57
CA PRO A 35 3.55 8.85 3.58
C PRO A 35 2.73 10.11 3.28
N ILE A 36 2.22 10.27 2.05
CA ILE A 36 1.45 11.47 1.65
C ILE A 36 -0.05 11.25 1.78
N CYS A 37 -0.56 10.12 1.27
CA CYS A 37 -1.99 9.84 1.26
C CYS A 37 -2.46 8.83 2.31
N GLY A 38 -1.56 8.16 3.02
CA GLY A 38 -1.90 7.15 4.04
C GLY A 38 -2.41 5.82 3.46
N HIS A 39 -2.49 5.68 2.15
CA HIS A 39 -2.88 4.44 1.49
C HIS A 39 -1.80 3.37 1.64
N THR A 40 -2.22 2.13 1.92
CA THR A 40 -1.31 1.02 2.18
C THR A 40 -1.32 0.03 1.01
N MET A 41 -0.14 -0.37 0.56
CA MET A 41 0.07 -1.32 -0.53
C MET A 41 1.19 -2.30 -0.18
N CYS A 42 1.21 -3.48 -0.77
CA CYS A 42 2.32 -4.41 -0.54
C CYS A 42 3.62 -3.89 -1.17
N ARG A 43 4.77 -4.27 -0.62
CA ARG A 43 6.10 -3.88 -1.12
C ARG A 43 6.26 -4.14 -2.61
N GLN A 44 5.84 -5.31 -3.09
CA GLN A 44 5.89 -5.64 -4.51
C GLN A 44 5.12 -4.61 -5.37
N CYS A 45 3.92 -4.21 -4.94
CA CYS A 45 3.13 -3.21 -5.65
C CYS A 45 3.73 -1.81 -5.56
N ILE A 46 4.36 -1.45 -4.44
CA ILE A 46 5.10 -0.20 -4.26
C ILE A 46 6.28 -0.11 -5.24
N ASP A 47 7.02 -1.20 -5.44
CA ASP A 47 8.14 -1.25 -6.38
C ASP A 47 7.69 -1.06 -7.84
N ILE A 48 6.49 -1.55 -8.20
CA ILE A 48 5.89 -1.33 -9.52
C ILE A 48 5.55 0.16 -9.73
N ILE A 49 5.06 0.84 -8.70
CA ILE A 49 4.66 2.26 -8.80
C ILE A 49 5.78 3.25 -8.47
N ARG A 50 7.02 2.79 -8.28
CA ARG A 50 8.18 3.61 -7.87
C ARG A 50 8.47 4.85 -8.74
N ASN A 51 8.00 4.84 -9.99
CA ASN A 51 8.17 5.91 -10.98
C ASN A 51 6.89 6.74 -11.18
N GLN A 52 5.79 6.39 -10.50
CA GLN A 52 4.55 7.13 -10.57
C GLN A 52 4.64 8.39 -9.71
N THR A 53 3.95 9.44 -10.16
CA THR A 53 3.86 10.73 -9.46
C THR A 53 2.56 10.86 -8.67
N LYS A 54 1.66 9.88 -8.77
CA LYS A 54 0.35 9.87 -8.13
C LYS A 54 0.06 8.51 -7.51
N CYS A 55 -0.70 8.51 -6.44
CA CYS A 55 -1.21 7.30 -5.83
C CYS A 55 -2.26 6.64 -6.75
N PRO A 56 -2.21 5.31 -6.93
CA PRO A 56 -3.18 4.61 -7.77
C PRO A 56 -4.61 4.60 -7.19
N GLN A 57 -4.78 4.83 -5.88
CA GLN A 57 -6.10 4.78 -5.24
C GLN A 57 -6.85 6.11 -5.30
N ASP A 58 -6.20 7.22 -4.92
CA ASP A 58 -6.84 8.53 -4.78
C ASP A 58 -6.25 9.62 -5.71
N GLN A 59 -5.26 9.26 -6.53
CA GLN A 59 -4.55 10.17 -7.44
C GLN A 59 -3.82 11.33 -6.76
N VAL A 60 -3.65 11.30 -5.42
CA VAL A 60 -2.86 12.28 -4.67
C VAL A 60 -1.42 12.23 -5.15
N SER A 61 -0.85 13.42 -5.41
CA SER A 61 0.47 13.54 -6.00
C SER A 61 1.57 13.32 -4.96
N PHE A 62 2.53 12.44 -5.29
CA PHE A 62 3.67 12.12 -4.44
C PHE A 62 4.83 13.13 -4.50
N GLY A 63 4.71 14.17 -5.35
CA GLY A 63 5.79 15.08 -5.71
C GLY A 63 6.67 14.56 -6.86
N LYS A 64 7.37 15.47 -7.54
CA LYS A 64 7.97 15.21 -8.88
C LYS A 64 9.30 14.41 -8.90
N ASN A 65 9.90 14.05 -7.77
CA ASN A 65 11.31 13.61 -7.73
C ASN A 65 11.59 12.24 -7.06
N ARG A 66 10.62 11.32 -6.98
CA ARG A 66 10.74 9.99 -6.30
C ARG A 66 11.22 10.09 -4.83
N THR A 67 11.22 11.28 -4.24
CA THR A 67 11.62 11.54 -2.86
C THR A 67 10.74 10.78 -1.88
N TRP A 68 9.45 10.65 -2.21
CA TRP A 68 8.50 9.80 -1.49
C TRP A 68 8.96 8.34 -1.41
N PHE A 69 9.47 7.78 -2.51
CA PHE A 69 9.88 6.38 -2.59
C PHE A 69 11.17 6.16 -1.81
N LYS A 70 12.15 7.06 -1.91
CA LYS A 70 13.39 6.96 -1.12
C LYS A 70 13.12 6.88 0.38
N LYS A 71 12.17 7.68 0.91
CA LYS A 71 11.76 7.63 2.32
C LYS A 71 11.19 6.27 2.75
N LEU A 72 10.68 5.45 1.82
CA LEU A 72 10.09 4.13 2.11
C LEU A 72 11.11 2.98 2.13
N ILE A 73 12.31 3.19 1.59
CA ILE A 73 13.36 2.16 1.50
C ILE A 73 14.43 2.32 2.58
N THR A 74 14.41 3.43 3.32
CA THR A 74 15.42 3.76 4.35
C THR A 74 14.98 3.35 5.77
N LEU A 75 13.93 2.54 5.90
CA LEU A 75 13.45 1.97 7.16
C LEU A 75 13.61 0.45 7.15
#